data_AF-A0A9W8MCC7-F1
#
_entry.id   AF-A0A9W8MCC7-F1
#
_cell.length_a   1.000
_cell.length_b   1.000
_cell.length_c   1.000
_cell.angle_alpha   90.00
_cell.angle_beta   90.00
_cell.angle_gamma   90.00
#
_symmetry.space_group_name_H-M   'P 1'
#
loop_
_entity.id
_entity.type
_entity.pdbx_description
1 polymer ?
#
loop_
_entity_poly.entity_id
_entity_poly.type
_entity_poly.pdbx_seq_one_letter_code
_entity_poly.pdbx_strand_id
1 'polypeptide(L)'
;MASSSTGSRRLFAITIGIDDYTPETGFSKLKGAVRDADRIRSWLTDDLNVPPPQIRDLRDKAATRNAIIKALEDLSTDSRIQRDDPILIYYAGHGTEAPAPKKWRWDSPQIQMIAPWDFKHRDGASRITQGIPDRTLGVLLTRLAAEKGNNITVILDSCHSGSGTRSGSDIRVRGGPCEGDIPEDLDDHLVKKESSHRGARVPDKFRHHGLRSHVLLAACAPHERAHEVKTSGAFTDALLGALKGANTAELTYEGLIERMETLTSQTPQCEGRYRTRFLFDRKVANTKPVLNATLKKKTLTIAGAGAIHGISIGSKFAIWNSGTDLDKKPLEIVTVEKVKGHESFATLSKKADSKSLVAQIKHNPLPKLSIYVPKTIQSMECFMNLFSEGEGRRPLGITVTEDKTLASTKIRKSVTQSTPLSKIFMEHWNISATITITAIAPMKSGRSR
;
A
#
# COMPACT_ATOMS: atom_id res chain seq x y z
N MET A 1 36.70 -9.78 -13.28
CA MET A 1 35.30 -10.08 -12.94
C MET A 1 34.84 -9.03 -11.95
N ALA A 2 33.88 -8.18 -12.32
CA ALA A 2 33.30 -7.20 -11.40
C ALA A 2 31.84 -7.61 -11.19
N SER A 3 31.54 -8.08 -9.97
CA SER A 3 30.21 -8.49 -9.54
C SER A 3 29.24 -7.30 -9.64
N SER A 4 28.14 -7.48 -10.36
CA SER A 4 27.00 -6.58 -10.30
C SER A 4 26.42 -6.60 -8.89
N SER A 5 26.66 -5.55 -8.08
CA SER A 5 25.89 -5.33 -6.87
C SER A 5 24.48 -4.90 -7.27
N THR A 6 23.62 -5.89 -7.55
CA THR A 6 22.17 -5.71 -7.45
C THR A 6 21.90 -5.30 -6.01
N GLY A 7 21.63 -4.01 -5.77
CA GLY A 7 21.21 -3.55 -4.44
C GLY A 7 20.04 -4.41 -3.99
N SER A 8 20.24 -5.17 -2.91
CA SER A 8 19.22 -6.03 -2.30
C SER A 8 17.94 -5.22 -2.12
N ARG A 9 16.79 -5.74 -2.58
CA ARG A 9 15.49 -5.07 -2.38
C ARG A 9 15.27 -4.96 -0.88
N ARG A 10 15.17 -3.74 -0.33
CA ARG A 10 15.17 -3.48 1.13
C ARG A 10 13.79 -3.60 1.79
N LEU A 11 12.86 -4.36 1.20
CA LEU A 11 11.55 -4.61 1.83
C LEU A 11 11.69 -5.72 2.87
N PHE A 12 11.18 -5.48 4.07
CA PHE A 12 11.14 -6.49 5.13
C PHE A 12 9.70 -6.89 5.38
N ALA A 13 9.47 -8.17 5.66
CA ALA A 13 8.12 -8.67 5.84
C ALA A 13 7.98 -9.67 6.98
N ILE A 14 6.81 -9.67 7.59
CA ILE A 14 6.31 -10.78 8.40
C ILE A 14 5.05 -11.30 7.69
N THR A 15 5.02 -12.60 7.40
CA THR A 15 3.81 -13.26 6.91
C THR A 15 3.33 -14.25 7.96
N ILE A 16 2.05 -14.20 8.30
CA ILE A 16 1.43 -15.00 9.36
C ILE A 16 0.21 -15.70 8.78
N GLY A 17 0.15 -17.02 8.90
CA GLY A 17 -0.99 -17.83 8.45
C GLY A 17 -1.27 -18.93 9.46
N ILE A 18 -2.53 -19.05 9.91
CA ILE A 18 -2.92 -20.00 10.95
C ILE A 18 -4.19 -20.72 10.49
N ASP A 19 -4.06 -22.01 10.20
CA ASP A 19 -5.18 -22.90 9.88
C ASP A 19 -5.50 -23.85 11.03
N ASP A 20 -4.47 -24.36 11.70
CA ASP A 20 -4.55 -25.46 12.67
C ASP A 20 -4.90 -25.00 14.10
N TYR A 21 -6.05 -24.34 14.26
CA TYR A 21 -6.56 -24.00 15.60
C TYR A 21 -6.96 -25.28 16.36
N THR A 22 -6.48 -25.38 17.59
CA THR A 22 -6.82 -26.53 18.45
C THR A 22 -8.22 -26.38 19.05
N PRO A 23 -8.91 -27.46 19.45
CA PRO A 23 -10.24 -27.38 20.05
C PRO A 23 -10.33 -26.45 21.27
N GLU A 24 -9.25 -26.34 22.04
CA GLU A 24 -9.14 -25.47 23.22
C GLU A 24 -9.34 -23.98 22.89
N THR A 25 -9.02 -23.56 21.66
CA THR A 25 -9.19 -22.17 21.20
C THR A 25 -10.67 -21.79 21.06
N GLY A 26 -11.55 -22.77 20.87
CA GLY A 26 -12.95 -22.56 20.49
C GLY A 26 -13.15 -22.10 19.05
N PHE A 27 -12.08 -22.00 18.25
CA PHE A 27 -12.17 -21.73 16.82
C PHE A 27 -12.22 -23.03 16.01
N SER A 28 -12.92 -22.98 14.87
CA SER A 28 -12.84 -24.02 13.85
C SER A 28 -11.49 -23.98 13.14
N LYS A 29 -10.99 -25.12 12.65
CA LYS A 29 -9.85 -25.10 11.73
C LYS A 29 -10.20 -24.38 10.42
N LEU A 30 -9.26 -23.59 9.91
CA LEU A 30 -9.30 -23.00 8.57
C LEU A 30 -8.57 -23.92 7.59
N LYS A 31 -8.61 -23.61 6.28
CA LYS A 31 -7.88 -24.38 5.25
C LYS A 31 -7.05 -23.51 4.30
N GLY A 32 -7.20 -22.20 4.35
CA GLY A 32 -6.61 -21.28 3.40
C GLY A 32 -5.66 -20.25 4.00
N ALA A 33 -5.60 -20.09 5.31
CA ALA A 33 -4.81 -19.03 5.92
C ALA A 33 -3.31 -19.24 5.75
N VAL A 34 -2.81 -20.46 5.92
CA VAL A 34 -1.40 -20.80 5.65
C VAL A 34 -1.08 -20.63 4.17
N ARG A 35 -1.96 -21.16 3.31
CA ARG A 35 -1.83 -21.05 1.86
C ARG A 35 -1.80 -19.60 1.38
N ASP A 36 -2.61 -18.73 1.96
CA ASP A 36 -2.64 -17.31 1.62
C ASP A 36 -1.37 -16.59 2.04
N ALA A 37 -0.88 -16.85 3.25
CA ALA A 37 0.39 -16.32 3.72
C ALA A 37 1.56 -16.79 2.83
N ASP A 38 1.53 -18.03 2.36
CA ASP A 38 2.53 -18.56 1.41
C ASP A 38 2.43 -17.93 0.03
N ARG A 39 1.23 -17.61 -0.46
CA ARG A 39 1.05 -16.90 -1.73
C ARG A 39 1.53 -15.45 -1.66
N ILE A 40 1.31 -14.77 -0.54
CA ILE A 40 1.87 -13.44 -0.29
C ILE A 40 3.40 -13.52 -0.23
N ARG A 41 3.95 -14.53 0.46
CA ARG A 41 5.38 -14.80 0.48
C ARG A 41 5.94 -15.02 -0.94
N SER A 42 5.29 -15.84 -1.77
CA SER A 42 5.68 -16.05 -3.17
C SER A 42 5.62 -14.76 -3.98
N TRP A 43 4.58 -13.94 -3.83
CA TRP A 43 4.52 -12.64 -4.50
C TRP A 43 5.68 -11.72 -4.07
N LEU A 44 6.04 -11.71 -2.78
CA LEU A 44 7.21 -10.96 -2.31
C LEU A 44 8.53 -11.47 -2.93
N THR A 45 8.74 -12.78 -2.98
CA THR A 45 10.00 -13.34 -3.49
C THR A 45 10.09 -13.30 -5.01
N ASP A 46 9.02 -13.69 -5.69
CA ASP A 46 9.05 -14.01 -7.11
C ASP A 46 8.78 -12.75 -7.94
N ASP A 47 7.80 -11.95 -7.53
CA ASP A 47 7.45 -10.71 -8.22
C ASP A 47 8.30 -9.55 -7.70
N LEU A 48 8.35 -9.32 -6.38
CA LEU A 48 9.08 -8.17 -5.83
C LEU A 48 10.59 -8.38 -5.66
N ASN A 49 11.08 -9.61 -5.86
CA ASN A 49 12.50 -9.98 -5.68
C ASN A 49 13.01 -9.66 -4.26
N VAL A 50 12.15 -9.83 -3.24
CA VAL A 50 12.51 -9.67 -1.84
C VAL A 50 13.33 -10.88 -1.40
N PRO A 51 14.55 -10.68 -0.85
CA PRO A 51 15.36 -11.80 -0.39
C PRO A 51 14.66 -12.59 0.72
N PRO A 52 14.65 -13.93 0.68
CA PRO A 52 14.03 -14.75 1.71
C PRO A 52 14.46 -14.43 3.16
N PRO A 53 15.74 -14.09 3.46
CA PRO A 53 16.16 -13.71 4.81
C PRO A 53 15.56 -12.41 5.37
N GLN A 54 14.84 -11.65 4.53
CA GLN A 54 14.12 -10.43 4.92
C GLN A 54 12.63 -10.70 5.16
N ILE A 55 12.16 -11.94 4.95
CA ILE A 55 10.78 -12.37 5.17
C ILE A 55 10.78 -13.35 6.34
N ARG A 56 9.98 -13.04 7.36
CA ARG A 56 9.76 -13.93 8.50
C ARG A 56 8.41 -14.61 8.36
N ASP A 57 8.42 -15.93 8.23
CA ASP A 57 7.22 -16.74 8.09
C ASP A 57 6.83 -17.36 9.44
N LEU A 58 5.59 -17.11 9.89
CA LEU A 58 4.98 -17.77 11.04
C LEU A 58 3.75 -18.55 10.57
N ARG A 59 3.76 -19.88 10.76
CA ARG A 59 2.69 -20.81 10.34
C ARG A 59 2.22 -21.65 11.50
N ASP A 60 0.90 -21.74 11.67
CA ASP A 60 0.25 -22.60 12.69
C ASP A 60 0.95 -22.50 14.05
N LYS A 61 1.46 -23.63 14.58
CA LYS A 61 2.17 -23.74 15.85
C LYS A 61 3.36 -22.80 16.05
N ALA A 62 3.93 -22.26 14.97
CA ALA A 62 4.99 -21.25 15.05
C ALA A 62 4.44 -19.83 15.27
N ALA A 63 3.17 -19.57 14.94
CA ALA A 63 2.48 -18.31 15.11
C ALA A 63 1.86 -18.17 16.52
N THR A 64 2.68 -18.41 17.55
CA THR A 64 2.27 -18.18 18.94
C THR A 64 2.17 -16.69 19.24
N ARG A 65 1.43 -16.32 20.29
CA ARG A 65 1.29 -14.94 20.74
C ARG A 65 2.65 -14.27 20.93
N ASN A 66 3.56 -14.95 21.62
CA ASN A 66 4.90 -14.47 21.89
C ASN A 66 5.73 -14.34 20.59
N ALA A 67 5.64 -15.31 19.68
CA ALA A 67 6.38 -15.25 18.41
C ALA A 67 5.93 -14.07 17.52
N ILE A 68 4.62 -13.80 17.47
CA ILE A 68 4.07 -12.67 16.70
C ILE A 68 4.51 -11.33 17.30
N ILE A 69 4.35 -11.14 18.61
CA ILE A 69 4.76 -9.90 19.30
C ILE A 69 6.26 -9.69 19.13
N LYS A 70 7.06 -10.72 19.40
CA LYS A 70 8.52 -10.66 19.23
C LYS A 70 8.92 -10.33 17.79
N ALA A 71 8.23 -10.88 16.79
CA ALA A 71 8.52 -10.57 15.40
C ALA A 71 8.31 -9.07 15.08
N LEU A 72 7.23 -8.48 15.59
CA LEU A 72 6.96 -7.05 15.44
C LEU A 72 7.99 -6.19 16.18
N GLU A 73 8.39 -6.57 17.39
CA GLU A 73 9.45 -5.88 18.14
C GLU A 73 10.81 -5.99 17.45
N ASP A 74 11.15 -7.16 16.91
CA ASP A 74 12.41 -7.38 16.21
C ASP A 74 12.54 -6.47 14.97
N LEU A 75 11.46 -6.19 14.22
CA LEU A 75 11.50 -5.23 13.12
C LEU A 75 11.96 -3.82 13.57
N SER A 76 11.56 -3.40 14.78
CA SER A 76 11.94 -2.08 15.30
C SER A 76 13.41 -1.99 15.68
N THR A 77 14.05 -3.13 16.01
CA THR A 77 15.44 -3.20 16.47
C THR A 77 16.42 -3.73 15.41
N ASP A 78 15.91 -4.30 14.32
CA ASP A 78 16.73 -4.88 13.25
C ASP A 78 17.58 -3.82 12.57
N SER A 79 18.91 -3.94 12.68
CA SER A 79 19.87 -2.99 12.13
C SER A 79 19.95 -3.02 10.59
N ARG A 80 19.41 -4.07 9.96
CA ARG A 80 19.33 -4.20 8.49
C ARG A 80 18.28 -3.25 7.91
N ILE A 81 17.24 -2.91 8.69
CA ILE A 81 16.14 -2.04 8.29
C ILE A 81 16.53 -0.58 8.54
N GLN A 82 16.64 0.19 7.45
CA GLN A 82 16.88 1.62 7.50
C GLN A 82 15.56 2.38 7.63
N ARG A 83 15.65 3.65 8.05
CA ARG A 83 14.49 4.51 8.10
C ARG A 83 13.84 4.63 6.72
N ASP A 84 12.52 4.55 6.70
CA ASP A 84 11.62 4.56 5.55
C ASP A 84 11.77 3.37 4.58
N ASP A 85 12.55 2.34 4.93
CA ASP A 85 12.48 1.06 4.23
C ASP A 85 11.04 0.50 4.30
N PRO A 86 10.53 -0.10 3.22
CA PRO A 86 9.19 -0.66 3.25
C PRO A 86 9.09 -1.87 4.18
N ILE A 87 8.05 -1.89 5.00
CA ILE A 87 7.73 -3.01 5.88
C ILE A 87 6.33 -3.51 5.55
N LEU A 88 6.18 -4.82 5.32
CA LEU A 88 4.89 -5.47 5.14
C LEU A 88 4.60 -6.44 6.29
N ILE A 89 3.44 -6.31 6.92
CA ILE A 89 2.95 -7.26 7.91
C ILE A 89 1.66 -7.84 7.35
N TYR A 90 1.66 -9.14 7.07
CA TYR A 90 0.50 -9.87 6.56
C TYR A 90 0.02 -10.89 7.60
N TYR A 91 -1.28 -10.90 7.86
CA TYR A 91 -1.93 -11.86 8.74
C TYR A 91 -3.17 -12.47 8.07
N ALA A 92 -3.26 -13.79 8.10
CA ALA A 92 -4.45 -14.57 7.80
C ALA A 92 -4.73 -15.54 8.95
N GLY A 93 -5.96 -15.56 9.43
CA GLY A 93 -6.38 -16.38 10.57
C GLY A 93 -7.69 -15.88 11.17
N HIS A 94 -8.07 -16.40 12.33
CA HIS A 94 -9.24 -15.90 13.06
C HIS A 94 -8.95 -14.54 13.70
N GLY A 95 -9.94 -13.66 13.64
CA GLY A 95 -10.07 -12.56 14.59
C GLY A 95 -11.15 -12.87 15.63
N THR A 96 -11.15 -12.09 16.70
CA THR A 96 -12.16 -12.16 17.75
C THR A 96 -12.36 -10.77 18.38
N GLU A 97 -13.38 -10.66 19.23
CA GLU A 97 -13.73 -9.47 19.99
C GLU A 97 -13.81 -9.81 21.46
N ALA A 98 -13.63 -8.82 22.32
CA ALA A 98 -13.90 -8.94 23.74
C ALA A 98 -14.42 -7.60 24.30
N PRO A 99 -15.15 -7.60 25.42
CA PRO A 99 -15.39 -6.36 26.15
C PRO A 99 -14.08 -5.67 26.51
N ALA A 100 -14.00 -4.37 26.31
CA ALA A 100 -12.86 -3.58 26.77
C ALA A 100 -12.79 -3.64 28.31
N PRO A 101 -11.65 -4.01 28.92
CA PRO A 101 -11.48 -3.93 30.37
C PRO A 101 -11.76 -2.52 30.87
N LYS A 102 -12.46 -2.36 32.01
CA LYS A 102 -12.90 -1.04 32.52
C LYS A 102 -11.75 -0.05 32.72
N LYS A 103 -10.55 -0.54 33.07
CA LYS A 103 -9.35 0.29 33.23
C LYS A 103 -8.77 0.77 31.90
N TRP A 104 -9.12 0.13 30.79
CA TRP A 104 -8.69 0.57 29.47
C TRP A 104 -9.58 1.75 29.09
N ARG A 105 -8.96 2.92 28.93
CA ARG A 105 -9.61 4.11 28.37
C ARG A 105 -9.84 3.84 26.88
N TRP A 106 -10.93 3.15 26.56
CA TRP A 106 -11.29 2.74 25.21
C TRP A 106 -12.67 3.31 24.85
N ASP A 107 -12.77 3.98 23.71
CA ASP A 107 -14.01 4.66 23.28
C ASP A 107 -15.12 3.67 22.86
N SER A 108 -14.74 2.43 22.55
CA SER A 108 -15.66 1.35 22.16
C SER A 108 -15.92 0.42 23.34
N PRO A 109 -17.14 -0.13 23.49
CA PRO A 109 -17.39 -1.17 24.49
C PRO A 109 -16.65 -2.48 24.17
N GLN A 110 -16.27 -2.69 22.90
CA GLN A 110 -15.57 -3.88 22.43
C GLN A 110 -14.18 -3.52 21.88
N ILE A 111 -13.21 -4.38 22.17
CA ILE A 111 -11.88 -4.41 21.55
C ILE A 111 -11.84 -5.51 20.49
N GLN A 112 -11.01 -5.31 19.47
CA GLN A 112 -10.78 -6.29 18.42
C GLN A 112 -9.39 -6.91 18.57
N MET A 113 -9.29 -8.21 18.30
CA MET A 113 -8.03 -8.95 18.46
C MET A 113 -7.80 -9.88 17.27
N ILE A 114 -6.52 -10.12 16.96
CA ILE A 114 -6.11 -11.28 16.16
C ILE A 114 -5.84 -12.47 17.10
N ALA A 115 -6.19 -13.68 16.66
CA ALA A 115 -6.02 -14.90 17.42
C ALA A 115 -4.71 -15.62 17.06
N PRO A 116 -3.72 -15.70 17.96
CA PRO A 116 -2.56 -16.55 17.74
C PRO A 116 -2.93 -18.04 17.83
N TRP A 117 -2.02 -18.92 17.38
CA TRP A 117 -2.27 -20.36 17.40
C TRP A 117 -2.49 -20.92 18.81
N ASP A 118 -1.73 -20.41 19.78
CA ASP A 118 -1.80 -20.78 21.20
C ASP A 118 -2.89 -20.02 21.96
N PHE A 119 -3.85 -19.40 21.27
CA PHE A 119 -4.99 -18.75 21.91
C PHE A 119 -5.74 -19.73 22.84
N LYS A 120 -6.06 -19.29 24.07
CA LYS A 120 -6.63 -20.11 25.15
C LYS A 120 -5.77 -21.27 25.66
N HIS A 121 -4.54 -21.45 25.16
CA HIS A 121 -3.62 -22.42 25.74
C HIS A 121 -3.15 -21.92 27.10
N ARG A 122 -2.74 -22.86 27.97
CA ARG A 122 -2.15 -22.50 29.26
C ARG A 122 -0.76 -21.89 29.05
N ASP A 123 -0.57 -20.68 29.57
CA ASP A 123 0.72 -20.03 29.74
C ASP A 123 1.17 -20.20 31.20
N GLY A 124 1.90 -21.28 31.47
CA GLY A 124 2.32 -21.65 32.82
C GLY A 124 1.18 -22.14 33.71
N ALA A 125 1.32 -21.95 35.02
CA ALA A 125 0.44 -22.57 36.01
C ALA A 125 -0.96 -21.93 36.13
N SER A 126 -1.10 -20.63 35.84
CA SER A 126 -2.31 -19.86 36.17
C SER A 126 -2.81 -18.91 35.09
N ARG A 127 -2.12 -18.77 33.95
CA ARG A 127 -2.54 -17.85 32.88
C ARG A 127 -3.00 -18.59 31.65
N ILE A 128 -3.92 -17.95 30.95
CA ILE A 128 -4.45 -18.39 29.67
C ILE A 128 -4.01 -17.36 28.63
N THR A 129 -3.38 -17.83 27.56
CA THR A 129 -2.92 -16.98 26.46
C THR A 129 -4.10 -16.26 25.82
N GLN A 130 -4.01 -14.94 25.76
CA GLN A 130 -5.01 -14.07 25.17
C GLN A 130 -4.73 -13.78 23.70
N GLY A 131 -5.71 -13.20 23.00
CA GLY A 131 -5.50 -12.63 21.68
C GLY A 131 -4.46 -11.50 21.72
N ILE A 132 -4.15 -10.94 20.55
CA ILE A 132 -3.37 -9.71 20.44
C ILE A 132 -4.34 -8.58 20.08
N PRO A 133 -4.69 -7.70 21.05
CA PRO A 133 -5.58 -6.59 20.81
C PRO A 133 -5.04 -5.56 19.82
N ASP A 134 -5.96 -4.88 19.16
CA ASP A 134 -5.72 -3.68 18.35
C ASP A 134 -4.90 -2.60 19.08
N ARG A 135 -5.12 -2.40 20.38
CA ARG A 135 -4.30 -1.53 21.25
C ARG A 135 -2.84 -1.99 21.28
N THR A 136 -2.60 -3.28 21.48
CA THR A 136 -1.25 -3.87 21.53
C THR A 136 -0.57 -3.76 20.17
N LEU A 137 -1.27 -4.13 19.08
CA LEU A 137 -0.76 -3.96 17.71
C LEU A 137 -0.42 -2.49 17.42
N GLY A 138 -1.30 -1.55 17.78
CA GLY A 138 -1.07 -0.14 17.49
C GLY A 138 0.08 0.46 18.31
N VAL A 139 0.35 0.01 19.55
CA VAL A 139 1.57 0.38 20.29
C VAL A 139 2.82 -0.14 19.56
N LEU A 140 2.83 -1.41 19.17
CA LEU A 140 3.96 -2.02 18.45
C LEU A 140 4.22 -1.33 17.10
N LEU A 141 3.18 -1.03 16.34
CA LEU A 141 3.26 -0.31 15.06
C LEU A 141 3.69 1.15 15.24
N THR A 142 3.28 1.81 16.32
CA THR A 142 3.71 3.18 16.64
C THR A 142 5.21 3.22 16.95
N ARG A 143 5.70 2.28 17.77
CA ARG A 143 7.14 2.13 18.04
C ARG A 143 7.93 1.83 16.77
N LEU A 144 7.43 0.89 15.98
CA LEU A 144 8.06 0.57 14.70
C LEU A 144 8.14 1.80 13.79
N ALA A 145 7.09 2.61 13.73
CA ALA A 145 7.08 3.83 12.93
C ALA A 145 8.00 4.92 13.48
N ALA A 146 8.15 5.02 14.81
CA ALA A 146 9.08 5.94 15.44
C ALA A 146 10.53 5.62 15.04
N GLU A 147 10.91 4.34 15.10
CA GLU A 147 12.26 3.87 14.80
C GLU A 147 12.55 3.79 13.29
N LYS A 148 11.62 3.23 12.50
CA LYS A 148 11.84 2.86 11.10
C LYS A 148 11.05 3.71 10.10
N GLY A 149 10.24 4.67 10.54
CA GLY A 149 9.41 5.49 9.66
C GLY A 149 8.06 4.83 9.31
N ASN A 150 7.19 5.57 8.61
CA ASN A 150 5.78 5.19 8.40
C ASN A 150 5.52 4.42 7.09
N ASN A 151 6.56 3.88 6.46
CA ASN A 151 6.43 3.05 5.25
C ASN A 151 6.02 1.60 5.62
N ILE A 152 5.04 1.49 6.50
CA ILE A 152 4.54 0.24 7.06
C ILE A 152 3.18 -0.04 6.42
N THR A 153 3.02 -1.25 5.90
CA THR A 153 1.76 -1.78 5.37
C THR A 153 1.34 -2.94 6.25
N VAL A 154 0.13 -2.89 6.77
CA VAL A 154 -0.50 -4.00 7.51
C VAL A 154 -1.65 -4.53 6.67
N ILE A 155 -1.69 -5.83 6.47
CA ILE A 155 -2.74 -6.51 5.71
C ILE A 155 -3.36 -7.57 6.63
N LEU A 156 -4.65 -7.44 6.91
CA LEU A 156 -5.40 -8.34 7.79
C LEU A 156 -6.50 -9.05 7.00
N ASP A 157 -6.29 -10.32 6.69
CA ASP A 157 -7.31 -11.23 6.16
C ASP A 157 -7.97 -12.03 7.28
N SER A 158 -8.74 -11.30 8.09
CA SER A 158 -9.49 -11.81 9.25
C SER A 158 -10.72 -10.95 9.52
N CYS A 159 -11.66 -11.46 10.33
CA CYS A 159 -12.78 -10.67 10.84
C CYS A 159 -12.91 -10.83 12.36
N HIS A 160 -13.40 -9.78 13.01
CA HIS A 160 -13.44 -9.69 14.47
C HIS A 160 -14.77 -10.17 15.06
N SER A 161 -15.86 -10.09 14.27
CA SER A 161 -17.20 -10.50 14.68
C SER A 161 -17.72 -11.68 13.84
N GLY A 162 -17.72 -12.90 14.37
CA GLY A 162 -18.45 -14.00 13.73
C GLY A 162 -18.25 -15.37 14.36
N SER A 163 -19.23 -15.86 15.13
CA SER A 163 -19.32 -17.29 15.42
C SER A 163 -19.80 -18.05 14.17
N GLY A 164 -18.96 -18.90 13.61
CA GLY A 164 -19.32 -19.73 12.46
C GLY A 164 -19.96 -21.06 12.88
N THR A 165 -21.23 -21.27 12.56
CA THR A 165 -21.76 -22.62 12.29
C THR A 165 -22.71 -22.58 11.10
N ARG A 166 -22.22 -23.00 9.93
CA ARG A 166 -23.01 -23.79 8.97
C ARG A 166 -22.10 -24.84 8.35
N SER A 167 -22.13 -26.03 8.95
CA SER A 167 -21.55 -27.24 8.40
C SER A 167 -22.30 -27.60 7.10
N GLY A 168 -21.63 -27.46 5.96
CA GLY A 168 -22.18 -27.89 4.66
C GLY A 168 -21.78 -27.05 3.44
N SER A 169 -21.17 -25.86 3.59
CA SER A 169 -20.70 -25.03 2.48
C SER A 169 -19.17 -24.93 2.41
N ASP A 170 -18.59 -24.77 1.21
CA ASP A 170 -17.17 -24.47 0.96
C ASP A 170 -16.71 -23.09 1.46
N ILE A 171 -17.53 -22.43 2.28
CA ILE A 171 -17.32 -21.08 2.81
C ILE A 171 -17.07 -21.18 4.32
N ARG A 172 -15.91 -20.70 4.79
CA ARG A 172 -15.60 -20.53 6.22
C ARG A 172 -15.50 -19.05 6.57
N VAL A 173 -15.65 -18.73 7.85
CA VAL A 173 -15.51 -17.36 8.37
C VAL A 173 -14.21 -17.28 9.15
N ARG A 174 -13.39 -16.27 8.88
CA ARG A 174 -12.12 -16.00 9.57
C ARG A 174 -12.32 -15.17 10.85
N GLY A 175 -13.31 -15.56 11.64
CA GLY A 175 -13.66 -14.94 12.92
C GLY A 175 -14.22 -15.99 13.87
N GLY A 176 -14.30 -15.66 15.15
CA GLY A 176 -14.94 -16.56 16.11
C GLY A 176 -15.74 -15.83 17.19
N PRO A 177 -16.09 -16.54 18.28
CA PRO A 177 -16.99 -16.00 19.30
C PRO A 177 -16.36 -14.80 20.00
N CYS A 178 -17.22 -13.91 20.51
CA CYS A 178 -16.80 -12.85 21.43
C CYS A 178 -16.34 -13.49 22.74
N GLU A 179 -15.19 -13.05 23.23
CA GLU A 179 -14.53 -13.56 24.41
C GLU A 179 -15.04 -12.91 25.69
N GLY A 180 -14.76 -13.57 26.81
CA GLY A 180 -15.05 -13.10 28.16
C GLY A 180 -14.03 -12.06 28.66
N ASP A 181 -13.87 -11.96 29.98
CA ASP A 181 -13.05 -10.91 30.59
C ASP A 181 -11.57 -11.00 30.20
N ILE A 182 -11.06 -9.92 29.62
CA ILE A 182 -9.63 -9.75 29.32
C ILE A 182 -8.91 -9.21 30.56
N PRO A 183 -7.75 -9.78 30.96
CA PRO A 183 -6.98 -9.26 32.10
C PRO A 183 -6.67 -7.77 31.94
N GLU A 184 -6.97 -6.98 32.97
CA GLU A 184 -6.80 -5.52 32.91
C GLU A 184 -5.34 -5.09 32.69
N ASP A 185 -4.39 -5.91 33.12
CA ASP A 185 -2.94 -5.69 33.01
C ASP A 185 -2.32 -6.31 31.75
N LEU A 186 -3.13 -6.88 30.85
CA LEU A 186 -2.64 -7.49 29.61
C LEU A 186 -1.82 -6.46 28.81
N ASP A 187 -0.58 -6.83 28.52
CA ASP A 187 0.42 -6.03 27.78
C ASP A 187 0.78 -4.67 28.40
N ASP A 188 0.52 -4.45 29.69
CA ASP A 188 0.85 -3.19 30.36
C ASP A 188 2.35 -2.80 30.24
N HIS A 189 3.25 -3.78 30.19
CA HIS A 189 4.67 -3.57 29.98
C HIS A 189 5.00 -2.96 28.61
N LEU A 190 4.19 -3.24 27.58
CA LEU A 190 4.27 -2.60 26.28
C LEU A 190 3.63 -1.21 26.32
N VAL A 191 2.48 -1.05 26.97
CA VAL A 191 1.77 0.23 26.94
C VAL A 191 2.42 1.29 27.85
N LYS A 192 2.87 0.92 29.05
CA LYS A 192 3.43 1.86 30.04
C LYS A 192 4.79 2.44 29.65
N LYS A 193 5.60 1.72 28.87
CA LYS A 193 6.94 2.18 28.43
C LYS A 193 6.87 3.48 27.61
N GLU A 194 5.75 3.75 26.92
CA GLU A 194 5.49 4.99 26.17
C GLU A 194 5.42 6.25 27.07
N SER A 195 4.89 6.13 28.28
CA SER A 195 4.72 7.27 29.20
C SER A 195 6.02 7.86 29.77
N SER A 196 7.17 7.19 29.53
CA SER A 196 8.49 7.60 30.05
C SER A 196 9.33 8.42 29.05
N HIS A 197 8.91 8.54 27.78
CA HIS A 197 9.54 9.43 26.82
C HIS A 197 8.93 10.82 26.96
N ARG A 198 9.70 11.75 27.54
CA ARG A 198 9.31 13.14 27.86
C ARG A 198 8.47 13.78 26.74
N GLY A 199 7.17 13.95 26.98
CA GLY A 199 6.30 14.85 26.20
C GLY A 199 5.13 14.23 25.43
N ALA A 200 5.05 12.90 25.28
CA ALA A 200 3.89 12.27 24.63
C ALA A 200 2.87 11.80 25.67
N ARG A 201 1.93 12.66 26.06
CA ARG A 201 0.64 12.17 26.58
C ARG A 201 0.04 11.32 25.46
N VAL A 202 -0.17 10.02 25.67
CA VAL A 202 -0.98 9.19 24.77
C VAL A 202 -2.39 9.82 24.78
N PRO A 203 -2.84 10.51 23.72
CA PRO A 203 -4.18 11.07 23.71
C PRO A 203 -5.17 9.92 23.58
N ASP A 204 -6.33 10.06 24.22
CA ASP A 204 -7.41 9.05 24.36
C ASP A 204 -7.93 8.40 23.05
N LYS A 205 -7.41 8.74 21.87
CA LYS A 205 -8.01 8.44 20.56
C LYS A 205 -7.18 7.46 19.72
N PHE A 206 -7.11 6.20 20.14
CA PHE A 206 -6.41 5.16 19.36
C PHE A 206 -7.02 4.92 17.97
N ARG A 207 -8.34 5.15 17.80
CA ARG A 207 -9.03 5.06 16.49
C ARG A 207 -8.50 6.03 15.43
N HIS A 208 -7.77 7.08 15.81
CA HIS A 208 -7.30 8.10 14.86
C HIS A 208 -5.76 8.28 14.84
N HIS A 209 -5.02 7.82 15.85
CA HIS A 209 -3.55 7.89 15.86
C HIS A 209 -2.86 6.73 15.14
N GLY A 210 -3.41 5.51 15.16
CA GLY A 210 -2.87 4.35 14.41
C GLY A 210 -2.78 4.60 12.90
N LEU A 211 -3.61 5.52 12.38
CA LEU A 211 -3.64 5.91 10.98
C LEU A 211 -2.37 6.66 10.52
N ARG A 212 -1.50 7.14 11.42
CA ARG A 212 -0.25 7.84 11.04
C ARG A 212 0.98 6.95 11.01
N SER A 213 0.95 5.79 11.65
CA SER A 213 2.11 4.89 11.68
C SER A 213 2.19 3.98 10.46
N HIS A 214 1.04 3.59 9.90
CA HIS A 214 0.95 2.62 8.82
C HIS A 214 -0.26 2.87 7.90
N VAL A 215 -0.30 2.14 6.80
CA VAL A 215 -1.52 1.90 6.01
C VAL A 215 -2.05 0.51 6.35
N LEU A 216 -3.34 0.41 6.62
CA LEU A 216 -4.05 -0.84 6.92
C LEU A 216 -4.95 -1.23 5.75
N LEU A 217 -4.77 -2.45 5.23
CA LEU A 217 -5.70 -3.11 4.33
C LEU A 217 -6.42 -4.22 5.10
N ALA A 218 -7.72 -4.10 5.31
CA ALA A 218 -8.52 -5.08 6.04
C ALA A 218 -9.51 -5.77 5.10
N ALA A 219 -9.76 -7.07 5.32
CA ALA A 219 -10.59 -7.89 4.45
C ALA A 219 -12.08 -7.49 4.38
N CYS A 220 -12.62 -6.89 5.44
CA CYS A 220 -14.03 -6.55 5.55
C CYS A 220 -14.25 -5.33 6.45
N ALA A 221 -15.43 -4.71 6.35
CA ALA A 221 -15.84 -3.65 7.26
C ALA A 221 -16.14 -4.21 8.68
N PRO A 222 -16.21 -3.36 9.73
CA PRO A 222 -16.38 -3.81 11.12
C PRO A 222 -17.61 -4.68 11.43
N HIS A 223 -18.64 -4.66 10.59
CA HIS A 223 -19.88 -5.46 10.76
C HIS A 223 -20.04 -6.57 9.72
N GLU A 224 -19.01 -6.79 8.93
CA GLU A 224 -18.97 -7.83 7.89
C GLU A 224 -18.06 -8.99 8.34
N ARG A 225 -18.03 -10.04 7.51
CA ARG A 225 -17.24 -11.24 7.78
C ARG A 225 -16.22 -11.44 6.69
N ALA A 226 -15.00 -11.79 7.09
CA ALA A 226 -13.95 -12.21 6.17
C ALA A 226 -14.14 -13.71 5.90
N HIS A 227 -14.25 -14.07 4.63
CA HIS A 227 -14.56 -15.42 4.20
C HIS A 227 -13.36 -16.12 3.59
N GLU A 228 -13.22 -17.41 3.91
CA GLU A 228 -12.43 -18.34 3.12
C GLU A 228 -13.38 -19.07 2.15
N VAL A 229 -13.07 -19.01 0.86
CA VAL A 229 -13.80 -19.69 -0.21
C VAL A 229 -12.91 -20.79 -0.75
N LYS A 230 -13.35 -22.05 -0.62
CA LYS A 230 -12.59 -23.27 -0.96
C LYS A 230 -11.32 -23.45 -0.11
N THR A 231 -10.21 -22.85 -0.55
CA THR A 231 -8.85 -23.03 0.02
C THR A 231 -8.11 -21.71 0.18
N SER A 232 -8.81 -20.58 0.11
CA SER A 232 -8.20 -19.25 0.08
C SER A 232 -9.17 -18.21 0.63
N GLY A 233 -8.64 -17.15 1.24
CA GLY A 233 -9.39 -15.98 1.66
C GLY A 233 -9.89 -15.22 0.44
N ALA A 234 -11.18 -14.88 0.42
CA ALA A 234 -11.77 -14.10 -0.68
C ALA A 234 -11.05 -12.75 -0.86
N PHE A 235 -10.59 -12.14 0.24
CA PHE A 235 -9.82 -10.91 0.21
C PHE A 235 -8.43 -11.14 -0.37
N THR A 236 -7.69 -12.14 0.11
CA THR A 236 -6.34 -12.42 -0.43
C THR A 236 -6.36 -12.80 -1.91
N ASP A 237 -7.37 -13.54 -2.36
CA ASP A 237 -7.56 -13.83 -3.79
C ASP A 237 -7.75 -12.55 -4.62
N ALA A 238 -8.69 -11.69 -4.22
CA ALA A 238 -8.95 -10.44 -4.91
C ALA A 238 -7.73 -9.49 -4.85
N LEU A 239 -7.01 -9.46 -3.73
CA LEU A 239 -5.80 -8.66 -3.54
C LEU A 239 -4.69 -9.09 -4.50
N LEU A 240 -4.37 -10.38 -4.53
CA LEU A 240 -3.35 -10.92 -5.44
C LEU A 240 -3.77 -10.79 -6.91
N GLY A 241 -5.07 -10.94 -7.19
CA GLY A 241 -5.64 -10.67 -8.52
C GLY A 241 -5.42 -9.22 -8.97
N ALA A 242 -5.68 -8.25 -8.07
CA ALA A 242 -5.45 -6.83 -8.35
C ALA A 242 -3.96 -6.49 -8.51
N LEU A 243 -3.07 -7.15 -7.76
CA LEU A 243 -1.62 -6.97 -7.88
C LEU A 243 -1.04 -7.58 -9.17
N LYS A 244 -1.70 -8.59 -9.75
CA LYS A 244 -1.25 -9.25 -10.97
C LYS A 244 -1.16 -8.26 -12.14
N GLY A 245 0.04 -8.14 -12.71
CA GLY A 245 0.33 -7.26 -13.85
C GLY A 245 0.34 -5.77 -13.53
N ALA A 246 0.11 -5.34 -12.28
CA ALA A 246 0.19 -3.94 -11.88
C ALA A 246 1.61 -3.58 -11.44
N ASN A 247 2.17 -2.45 -11.87
CA ASN A 247 3.43 -1.97 -11.33
C ASN A 247 3.21 -1.38 -9.92
N THR A 248 3.74 -2.03 -8.88
CA THR A 248 3.58 -1.57 -7.49
C THR A 248 4.11 -0.15 -7.27
N ALA A 249 5.10 0.30 -8.05
CA ALA A 249 5.62 1.66 -7.95
C ALA A 249 4.68 2.73 -8.55
N GLU A 250 3.63 2.34 -9.27
CA GLU A 250 2.67 3.23 -9.92
C GLU A 250 1.25 3.07 -9.38
N LEU A 251 1.04 2.17 -8.42
CA LEU A 251 -0.25 1.90 -7.79
C LEU A 251 -0.30 2.53 -6.40
N THR A 252 -1.40 3.19 -6.03
CA THR A 252 -1.64 3.66 -4.66
C THR A 252 -2.36 2.60 -3.83
N TYR A 253 -2.38 2.72 -2.50
CA TYR A 253 -3.13 1.75 -1.67
C TYR A 253 -4.64 1.82 -1.93
N GLU A 254 -5.21 3.01 -2.07
CA GLU A 254 -6.61 3.17 -2.51
C GLU A 254 -6.83 2.62 -3.92
N GLY A 255 -5.96 2.94 -4.88
CA GLY A 255 -6.07 2.43 -6.24
C GLY A 255 -5.93 0.92 -6.33
N LEU A 256 -5.21 0.29 -5.39
CA LEU A 256 -5.17 -1.15 -5.24
C LEU A 256 -6.53 -1.72 -4.82
N ILE A 257 -7.19 -1.14 -3.82
CA ILE A 257 -8.55 -1.54 -3.41
C ILE A 257 -9.54 -1.34 -4.56
N GLU A 258 -9.50 -0.20 -5.24
CA GLU A 258 -10.39 0.10 -6.38
C GLU A 258 -10.21 -0.88 -7.56
N ARG A 259 -9.02 -1.49 -7.68
CA ARG A 259 -8.71 -2.48 -8.72
C ARG A 259 -9.17 -3.89 -8.35
N MET A 260 -9.48 -4.16 -7.09
CA MET A 260 -9.95 -5.47 -6.66
C MET A 260 -11.31 -5.79 -7.27
N GLU A 261 -11.55 -7.06 -7.55
CA GLU A 261 -12.89 -7.53 -7.90
C GLU A 261 -13.85 -7.27 -6.73
N THR A 262 -15.06 -6.82 -7.05
CA THR A 262 -16.08 -6.58 -6.03
C THR A 262 -16.45 -7.90 -5.34
N LEU A 263 -16.21 -7.96 -4.04
CA LEU A 263 -16.60 -9.10 -3.21
C LEU A 263 -18.03 -8.87 -2.70
N THR A 264 -18.92 -9.84 -2.93
CA THR A 264 -20.36 -9.68 -2.66
C THR A 264 -20.73 -9.75 -1.19
N SER A 265 -19.91 -10.38 -0.35
CA SER A 265 -20.18 -10.64 1.07
C SER A 265 -19.23 -9.93 2.04
N GLN A 266 -18.28 -9.16 1.52
CA GLN A 266 -17.31 -8.41 2.32
C GLN A 266 -16.77 -7.20 1.54
N THR A 267 -16.51 -6.11 2.24
CA THR A 267 -16.05 -4.84 1.68
C THR A 267 -14.64 -4.56 2.20
N PRO A 268 -13.60 -4.79 1.39
CA PRO A 268 -12.23 -4.48 1.77
C PRO A 268 -12.06 -3.00 2.16
N GLN A 269 -11.29 -2.75 3.22
CA GLN A 269 -11.03 -1.39 3.72
C GLN A 269 -9.57 -1.00 3.48
N CYS A 270 -9.35 0.29 3.20
CA CYS A 270 -8.03 0.91 3.17
C CYS A 270 -8.02 2.12 4.10
N GLU A 271 -7.36 1.95 5.24
CA GLU A 271 -7.30 2.93 6.30
C GLU A 271 -5.87 3.48 6.47
N GLY A 272 -5.79 4.71 6.93
CA GLY A 272 -4.52 5.38 7.22
C GLY A 272 -4.41 6.74 6.55
N ARG A 273 -3.59 7.62 7.14
CA ARG A 273 -3.23 8.95 6.61
C ARG A 273 -2.56 8.85 5.24
N TYR A 274 -1.87 7.74 4.98
CA TYR A 274 -1.08 7.53 3.76
C TYR A 274 -1.76 6.60 2.74
N ARG A 275 -3.08 6.41 2.81
CA ARG A 275 -3.85 5.56 1.89
C ARG A 275 -3.75 5.96 0.41
N THR A 276 -3.53 7.25 0.13
CA THR A 276 -3.28 7.75 -1.24
C THR A 276 -1.82 7.64 -1.69
N ARG A 277 -0.91 7.19 -0.82
CA ARG A 277 0.52 6.99 -1.17
C ARG A 277 0.65 5.81 -2.13
N PHE A 278 1.65 5.87 -3.01
CA PHE A 278 2.05 4.71 -3.81
C PHE A 278 2.49 3.55 -2.92
N LEU A 279 2.25 2.30 -3.35
CA LEU A 279 2.65 1.12 -2.59
C LEU A 279 4.16 1.19 -2.29
N PHE A 280 4.49 0.96 -1.01
CA PHE A 280 5.86 0.95 -0.52
C PHE A 280 6.63 2.25 -0.81
N ASP A 281 5.92 3.37 -0.97
CA ASP A 281 6.49 4.67 -1.37
C ASP A 281 7.31 4.58 -2.66
N ARG A 282 6.86 3.74 -3.61
CA ARG A 282 7.52 3.46 -4.90
C ARG A 282 8.90 2.80 -4.81
N LYS A 283 9.34 2.39 -3.61
CA LYS A 283 10.68 1.82 -3.38
C LYS A 283 10.80 0.37 -3.87
N VAL A 284 9.69 -0.28 -4.20
CA VAL A 284 9.63 -1.69 -4.63
C VAL A 284 8.72 -1.80 -5.85
N ALA A 285 9.23 -2.39 -6.92
CA ALA A 285 8.51 -2.64 -8.17
C ALA A 285 8.57 -4.13 -8.53
N ASN A 286 7.42 -4.77 -8.82
CA ASN A 286 7.33 -6.18 -9.24
C ASN A 286 7.88 -6.43 -10.65
N THR A 287 7.69 -5.45 -11.51
CA THR A 287 8.27 -5.43 -12.84
C THR A 287 9.09 -4.16 -12.90
N LYS A 288 10.30 -4.24 -13.45
CA LYS A 288 10.88 -3.02 -14.00
C LYS A 288 10.23 -2.87 -15.37
N PRO A 289 9.20 -2.01 -15.53
CA PRO A 289 8.43 -1.94 -16.76
C PRO A 289 9.38 -1.79 -17.94
N VAL A 290 9.18 -2.63 -18.94
CA VAL A 290 9.93 -2.61 -20.20
C VAL A 290 9.12 -1.74 -21.14
N LEU A 291 9.66 -0.57 -21.43
CA LEU A 291 9.00 0.46 -22.21
C LEU A 291 9.53 0.41 -23.64
N ASN A 292 8.66 0.67 -24.61
CA ASN A 292 9.09 0.81 -25.98
C ASN A 292 9.86 2.12 -26.15
N ALA A 293 11.00 2.04 -26.84
CA ALA A 293 11.81 3.21 -27.18
C ALA A 293 12.05 3.25 -28.70
N THR A 294 12.01 4.44 -29.28
CA THR A 294 12.26 4.65 -30.70
C THR A 294 13.46 5.56 -30.89
N LEU A 295 14.43 5.11 -31.68
CA LEU A 295 15.62 5.87 -32.01
C LEU A 295 15.45 6.57 -33.36
N LYS A 296 15.58 7.91 -33.36
CA LYS A 296 15.65 8.72 -34.58
C LYS A 296 16.92 9.55 -34.56
N LYS A 297 17.86 9.24 -35.47
CA LYS A 297 19.23 9.77 -35.44
C LYS A 297 19.92 9.41 -34.12
N LYS A 298 20.14 10.37 -33.22
CA LYS A 298 20.70 10.16 -31.87
C LYS A 298 19.67 10.37 -30.75
N THR A 299 18.47 10.82 -31.10
CA THR A 299 17.41 11.10 -30.12
C THR A 299 16.60 9.84 -29.89
N LEU A 300 16.58 9.39 -28.65
CA LEU A 300 15.78 8.29 -28.16
C LEU A 300 14.50 8.84 -27.53
N THR A 301 13.34 8.38 -27.99
CA THR A 301 12.04 8.67 -27.39
C THR A 301 11.57 7.42 -26.65
N ILE A 302 11.26 7.54 -25.35
CA ILE A 302 10.76 6.43 -24.53
C ILE A 302 9.25 6.66 -24.28
N ALA A 303 8.42 5.78 -24.83
CA ALA A 303 6.97 5.88 -24.73
C ALA A 303 6.46 5.28 -23.40
N GLY A 304 5.39 5.86 -22.83
CA GLY A 304 4.89 5.45 -21.50
C GLY A 304 5.80 5.91 -20.36
N ALA A 305 6.78 6.76 -20.63
CA ALA A 305 7.80 7.24 -19.70
C ALA A 305 7.78 8.77 -19.58
N GLY A 306 6.60 9.34 -19.32
CA GLY A 306 6.41 10.79 -19.23
C GLY A 306 6.24 11.33 -17.80
N ALA A 307 6.03 12.63 -17.68
CA ALA A 307 5.87 13.32 -16.40
C ALA A 307 4.67 12.80 -15.61
N ILE A 308 3.57 12.45 -16.28
CA ILE A 308 2.39 11.89 -15.60
C ILE A 308 2.65 10.48 -15.06
N HIS A 309 3.63 9.78 -15.62
CA HIS A 309 4.11 8.48 -15.16
C HIS A 309 5.19 8.64 -14.06
N GLY A 310 5.44 9.88 -13.63
CA GLY A 310 6.44 10.20 -12.60
C GLY A 310 7.88 10.23 -13.11
N ILE A 311 8.13 10.31 -14.42
CA ILE A 311 9.48 10.46 -14.97
C ILE A 311 9.93 11.92 -14.91
N SER A 312 11.19 12.16 -14.56
CA SER A 312 11.77 13.49 -14.43
C SER A 312 13.03 13.66 -15.29
N ILE A 313 13.44 14.91 -15.50
CA ILE A 313 14.78 15.17 -16.06
C ILE A 313 15.81 14.59 -15.09
N GLY A 314 16.81 13.88 -15.61
CA GLY A 314 17.80 13.14 -14.83
C GLY A 314 17.45 11.67 -14.54
N SER A 315 16.25 11.19 -14.89
CA SER A 315 15.94 9.75 -14.83
C SER A 315 16.89 8.97 -15.74
N LYS A 316 17.33 7.78 -15.30
CA LYS A 316 18.24 6.92 -16.06
C LYS A 316 17.52 5.69 -16.56
N PHE A 317 17.63 5.43 -17.87
CA PHE A 317 17.09 4.23 -18.53
C PHE A 317 18.21 3.39 -19.11
N ALA A 318 18.18 2.08 -18.87
CA ALA A 318 19.00 1.13 -19.62
C ALA A 318 18.28 0.74 -20.90
N ILE A 319 19.02 0.63 -22.01
CA ILE A 319 18.49 0.42 -23.35
C ILE A 319 19.00 -0.89 -23.94
N TRP A 320 18.13 -1.65 -24.61
CA TRP A 320 18.47 -2.88 -25.34
C TRP A 320 17.83 -2.90 -26.74
N ASN A 321 18.34 -3.75 -27.63
CA ASN A 321 17.78 -3.95 -28.96
C ASN A 321 16.39 -4.61 -28.93
N SER A 322 16.16 -5.52 -27.98
CA SER A 322 14.92 -6.30 -27.87
C SER A 322 14.61 -6.65 -26.41
N GLY A 323 13.33 -6.93 -26.11
CA GLY A 323 12.90 -7.47 -24.81
C GLY A 323 13.53 -8.84 -24.47
N THR A 324 13.98 -9.59 -25.47
CA THR A 324 14.71 -10.87 -25.28
C THR A 324 16.14 -10.68 -24.77
N ASP A 325 16.67 -9.45 -24.78
CA ASP A 325 18.05 -9.16 -24.36
C ASP A 325 18.14 -8.62 -22.93
N LEU A 326 17.04 -8.58 -22.17
CA LEU A 326 17.00 -7.96 -20.84
C LEU A 326 17.96 -8.60 -19.81
N ASP A 327 18.31 -9.88 -20.00
CA ASP A 327 19.27 -10.61 -19.17
C ASP A 327 20.74 -10.33 -19.58
N LYS A 328 20.96 -9.66 -20.71
CA LYS A 328 22.28 -9.26 -21.21
C LYS A 328 22.62 -7.84 -20.73
N LYS A 329 23.91 -7.48 -20.87
CA LYS A 329 24.36 -6.10 -20.59
C LYS A 329 23.63 -5.11 -21.53
N PRO A 330 23.07 -4.00 -21.01
CA PRO A 330 22.42 -3.00 -21.85
C PRO A 330 23.41 -2.38 -22.84
N LEU A 331 22.88 -1.94 -23.99
CA LEU A 331 23.63 -1.14 -24.96
C LEU A 331 24.23 0.07 -24.24
N GLU A 332 23.39 0.87 -23.59
CA GLU A 332 23.75 2.10 -22.92
C GLU A 332 22.78 2.40 -21.77
N ILE A 333 23.25 3.13 -20.76
CA ILE A 333 22.38 3.76 -19.76
C ILE A 333 22.30 5.24 -20.12
N VAL A 334 21.13 5.67 -20.59
CA VAL A 334 20.87 7.04 -21.02
C VAL A 334 20.26 7.85 -19.88
N THR A 335 20.52 9.16 -19.87
CA THR A 335 19.91 10.09 -18.92
C THR A 335 18.85 10.91 -19.64
N VAL A 336 17.66 11.01 -19.05
CA VAL A 336 16.54 11.79 -19.59
C VAL A 336 16.88 13.27 -19.52
N GLU A 337 16.89 13.91 -20.67
CA GLU A 337 17.19 15.34 -20.85
C GLU A 337 15.91 16.17 -20.93
N LYS A 338 14.81 15.56 -21.39
CA LYS A 338 13.52 16.22 -21.57
C LYS A 338 12.37 15.27 -21.31
N VAL A 339 11.31 15.80 -20.71
CA VAL A 339 10.09 15.05 -20.39
C VAL A 339 8.86 15.78 -20.94
N LYS A 340 7.91 15.03 -21.51
CA LYS A 340 6.55 15.47 -21.82
C LYS A 340 5.54 14.65 -21.01
N GLY A 341 4.24 14.92 -21.19
CA GLY A 341 3.16 14.20 -20.50
C GLY A 341 3.33 12.68 -20.49
N HIS A 342 3.46 12.04 -21.67
CA HIS A 342 3.50 10.57 -21.80
C HIS A 342 4.84 9.97 -22.27
N GLU A 343 5.83 10.80 -22.57
CA GLU A 343 7.09 10.36 -23.16
C GLU A 343 8.27 11.15 -22.59
N SER A 344 9.45 10.54 -22.61
CA SER A 344 10.71 11.20 -22.29
C SER A 344 11.73 11.03 -23.41
N PHE A 345 12.74 11.90 -23.40
CA PHE A 345 13.76 11.98 -24.42
C PHE A 345 15.14 11.93 -23.79
N ALA A 346 16.03 11.19 -24.45
CA ALA A 346 17.43 11.10 -24.10
C ALA A 346 18.28 10.99 -25.38
N THR A 347 19.59 11.18 -25.25
CA THR A 347 20.54 10.93 -26.34
C THR A 347 21.15 9.55 -26.22
N LEU A 348 21.17 8.78 -27.32
CA LEU A 348 21.89 7.51 -27.42
C LEU A 348 23.19 7.73 -28.19
N SER A 349 24.33 7.40 -27.57
CA SER A 349 25.66 7.61 -28.17
C SER A 349 26.15 6.38 -28.95
N LYS A 350 25.76 5.17 -28.53
CA LYS A 350 26.14 3.93 -29.20
C LYS A 350 25.25 3.62 -30.40
N LYS A 351 25.83 2.91 -31.38
CA LYS A 351 25.04 2.34 -32.49
C LYS A 351 24.09 1.29 -31.94
N ALA A 352 22.85 1.34 -32.41
CA ALA A 352 21.84 0.34 -32.19
C ALA A 352 21.57 -0.41 -33.50
N ASP A 353 21.25 -1.70 -33.40
CA ASP A 353 21.00 -2.55 -34.57
C ASP A 353 19.59 -2.36 -35.13
N SER A 354 18.70 -1.77 -34.32
CA SER A 354 17.31 -1.49 -34.63
C SER A 354 16.92 -0.05 -34.26
N LYS A 355 15.91 0.49 -34.94
CA LYS A 355 15.24 1.75 -34.56
C LYS A 355 14.21 1.56 -33.45
N SER A 356 13.69 0.35 -33.29
CA SER A 356 12.80 -0.03 -32.19
C SER A 356 13.63 -0.74 -31.12
N LEU A 357 13.62 -0.17 -29.93
CA LEU A 357 14.42 -0.58 -28.79
C LEU A 357 13.50 -0.76 -27.59
N VAL A 358 14.03 -1.34 -26.52
CA VAL A 358 13.36 -1.39 -25.23
C VAL A 358 14.16 -0.65 -24.18
N ALA A 359 13.45 0.02 -23.28
CA ALA A 359 14.02 0.81 -22.21
C ALA A 359 13.48 0.33 -20.87
N GLN A 360 14.35 0.26 -19.87
CA GLN A 360 13.95 -0.08 -18.52
C GLN A 360 14.56 0.92 -17.54
N ILE A 361 13.73 1.48 -16.67
CA ILE A 361 14.19 2.48 -15.70
C ILE A 361 15.19 1.86 -14.71
N LYS A 362 16.28 2.58 -14.44
CA LYS A 362 17.32 2.17 -13.47
C LYS A 362 17.40 3.12 -12.27
N HIS A 363 17.13 4.40 -12.49
CA HIS A 363 17.11 5.41 -11.44
C HIS A 363 16.10 6.50 -11.81
N ASN A 364 15.34 6.97 -10.83
CA ASN A 364 14.43 8.09 -11.02
C ASN A 364 14.64 9.09 -9.88
N PRO A 365 15.07 10.33 -10.16
CA PRO A 365 15.01 11.38 -9.16
C PRO A 365 13.56 11.67 -8.76
N LEU A 366 13.35 12.32 -7.60
CA LEU A 366 12.02 12.65 -7.09
C LEU A 366 11.15 13.31 -8.18
N PRO A 367 9.95 12.75 -8.48
CA PRO A 367 9.11 13.25 -9.54
C PRO A 367 8.71 14.71 -9.32
N LYS A 368 8.93 15.56 -10.33
CA LYS A 368 8.38 16.91 -10.39
C LYS A 368 7.48 17.06 -11.62
N LEU A 369 6.16 17.02 -11.41
CA LEU A 369 5.16 17.35 -12.41
C LEU A 369 4.98 18.87 -12.44
N SER A 370 5.54 19.55 -13.44
CA SER A 370 5.35 21.00 -13.58
C SER A 370 4.10 21.29 -14.42
N ILE A 371 3.15 22.07 -13.90
CA ILE A 371 1.92 22.42 -14.61
C ILE A 371 1.95 23.91 -14.92
N TYR A 372 1.73 24.25 -16.21
CA TYR A 372 1.52 25.65 -16.57
C TYR A 372 0.11 26.06 -16.19
N VAL A 373 0.02 27.09 -15.35
CA VAL A 373 -1.23 27.72 -14.96
C VAL A 373 -1.14 29.23 -15.26
N PRO A 374 -2.02 29.79 -16.10
CA PRO A 374 -2.06 31.23 -16.33
C PRO A 374 -2.19 32.01 -15.02
N LYS A 375 -1.53 33.17 -14.92
CA LYS A 375 -1.57 34.05 -13.74
C LYS A 375 -3.00 34.40 -13.29
N THR A 376 -3.91 34.56 -14.26
CA THR A 376 -5.34 34.82 -14.02
C THR A 376 -6.08 33.69 -13.30
N ILE A 377 -5.62 32.44 -13.45
CA ILE A 377 -6.17 31.27 -12.73
C ILE A 377 -5.47 31.14 -11.38
N GLN A 378 -4.16 31.40 -11.32
CA GLN A 378 -3.40 31.35 -10.05
C GLN A 378 -3.94 32.36 -9.02
N SER A 379 -4.45 33.51 -9.47
CA SER A 379 -5.06 34.52 -8.61
C SER A 379 -6.51 34.21 -8.18
N MET A 380 -7.11 33.09 -8.63
CA MET A 380 -8.46 32.72 -8.21
C MET A 380 -8.42 32.07 -6.83
N GLU A 381 -9.33 32.48 -5.95
CA GLU A 381 -9.43 31.98 -4.57
C GLU A 381 -9.57 30.44 -4.51
N CYS A 382 -10.37 29.85 -5.41
CA CYS A 382 -10.52 28.40 -5.51
C CYS A 382 -9.21 27.66 -5.87
N PHE A 383 -8.36 28.27 -6.68
CA PHE A 383 -7.04 27.72 -7.03
C PHE A 383 -6.06 27.88 -5.88
N MET A 384 -6.03 29.06 -5.24
CA MET A 384 -5.22 29.28 -4.03
C MET A 384 -5.61 28.32 -2.92
N ASN A 385 -6.90 28.07 -2.69
CA ASN A 385 -7.36 27.09 -1.69
C ASN A 385 -6.95 25.65 -2.03
N LEU A 386 -6.87 25.29 -3.32
CA LEU A 386 -6.41 23.97 -3.77
C LEU A 386 -4.89 23.78 -3.61
N PHE A 387 -4.10 24.86 -3.72
CA PHE A 387 -2.62 24.83 -3.71
C PHE A 387 -1.95 25.47 -2.48
N SER A 388 -2.72 26.07 -1.57
CA SER A 388 -2.25 26.67 -0.32
C SER A 388 -1.71 25.59 0.63
N GLU A 389 -0.71 25.97 1.43
CA GLU A 389 0.10 25.07 2.28
C GLU A 389 -0.64 24.52 3.53
N GLY A 390 -1.97 24.51 3.51
CA GLY A 390 -2.79 23.87 4.53
C GLY A 390 -2.62 22.35 4.52
N GLU A 391 -1.87 21.86 5.51
CA GLU A 391 -1.69 20.47 5.94
C GLU A 391 -2.19 19.35 4.99
N GLY A 392 -1.31 18.93 4.07
CA GLY A 392 -1.38 17.58 3.49
C GLY A 392 -2.04 17.43 2.11
N ARG A 393 -2.43 18.53 1.44
CA ARG A 393 -3.09 18.48 0.13
C ARG A 393 -2.21 18.77 -1.09
N ARG A 394 -0.88 18.74 -1.00
CA ARG A 394 -0.08 18.69 -2.24
C ARG A 394 -0.10 17.25 -2.77
N PRO A 395 -0.59 17.00 -3.99
CA PRO A 395 -0.20 15.79 -4.70
C PRO A 395 1.31 15.87 -4.85
N LEU A 396 2.03 14.91 -4.24
CA LEU A 396 3.48 14.88 -4.23
C LEU A 396 4.02 15.13 -5.65
N GLY A 397 4.85 16.17 -5.79
CA GLY A 397 5.56 16.47 -7.03
C GLY A 397 4.93 17.52 -7.94
N ILE A 398 3.74 18.06 -7.69
CA ILE A 398 3.18 19.11 -8.57
C ILE A 398 3.80 20.48 -8.29
N THR A 399 4.42 21.10 -9.30
CA THR A 399 4.96 22.48 -9.26
C THR A 399 4.20 23.34 -10.27
N VAL A 400 3.70 24.51 -9.86
CA VAL A 400 3.05 25.44 -10.79
C VAL A 400 4.11 26.36 -11.39
N THR A 401 4.11 26.54 -12.71
CA THR A 401 5.04 27.44 -13.40
C THR A 401 4.31 28.37 -14.37
N GLU A 402 4.78 29.60 -14.49
CA GLU A 402 4.36 30.54 -15.53
C GLU A 402 5.13 30.32 -16.85
N ASP A 403 6.20 29.51 -16.82
CA ASP A 403 6.97 29.19 -18.01
C ASP A 403 6.37 27.98 -18.75
N LYS A 404 5.76 28.27 -19.90
CA LYS A 404 5.16 27.26 -20.80
C LYS A 404 6.14 26.22 -21.31
N THR A 405 7.44 26.49 -21.28
CA THR A 405 8.50 25.61 -21.77
C THR A 405 8.97 24.61 -20.72
N LEU A 406 8.89 24.98 -19.44
CA LEU A 406 9.21 24.12 -18.30
C LEU A 406 8.02 23.24 -17.86
N ALA A 407 6.81 23.57 -18.31
CA ALA A 407 5.60 22.83 -17.97
C ALA A 407 5.48 21.49 -18.71
N SER A 408 5.26 20.44 -17.93
CA SER A 408 4.97 19.08 -18.40
C SER A 408 3.58 18.95 -19.03
N THR A 409 2.63 19.80 -18.62
CA THR A 409 1.27 19.90 -19.18
C THR A 409 0.73 21.32 -19.03
N LYS A 410 -0.33 21.67 -19.78
CA LYS A 410 -0.90 23.03 -19.83
C LYS A 410 -2.38 23.01 -19.44
N ILE A 411 -2.76 23.81 -18.46
CA ILE A 411 -4.17 24.10 -18.19
C ILE A 411 -4.60 25.23 -19.13
N ARG A 412 -5.61 24.97 -19.96
CA ARG A 412 -6.28 25.99 -20.78
C ARG A 412 -7.61 26.32 -20.13
N LYS A 413 -7.95 27.60 -20.07
CA LYS A 413 -9.30 28.05 -19.74
C LYS A 413 -10.22 27.66 -20.91
N SER A 414 -11.16 26.75 -20.71
CA SER A 414 -12.33 26.62 -21.57
C SER A 414 -13.54 27.12 -20.79
N VAL A 415 -14.09 28.26 -21.22
CA VAL A 415 -15.39 28.73 -20.71
C VAL A 415 -16.45 28.07 -21.59
N THR A 416 -17.02 26.97 -21.14
CA THR A 416 -18.30 26.51 -21.68
C THR A 416 -19.40 27.17 -20.85
N GLN A 417 -20.09 28.14 -21.44
CA GLN A 417 -21.37 28.62 -20.91
C GLN A 417 -22.36 27.46 -20.96
N SER A 418 -22.86 27.04 -19.80
CA SER A 418 -24.13 26.30 -19.73
C SER A 418 -25.10 27.10 -18.88
N THR A 419 -26.13 27.64 -19.52
CA THR A 419 -27.29 28.32 -18.94
C THR A 419 -28.12 27.34 -18.06
N PRO A 420 -28.86 27.83 -17.05
CA PRO A 420 -29.37 27.03 -15.93
C PRO A 420 -30.81 26.56 -16.13
N LEU A 421 -31.17 25.43 -15.50
CA LEU A 421 -32.50 24.87 -15.12
C LEU A 421 -32.33 23.33 -15.03
N SER A 422 -32.59 22.57 -13.97
CA SER A 422 -33.49 22.68 -12.81
C SER A 422 -33.11 21.64 -11.72
N LYS A 423 -33.15 22.08 -10.45
CA LYS A 423 -33.60 21.43 -9.17
C LYS A 423 -33.84 19.89 -9.20
N ILE A 424 -33.48 19.04 -8.20
CA ILE A 424 -33.72 19.04 -6.73
C ILE A 424 -32.77 18.02 -6.04
N PHE A 425 -32.44 18.26 -4.75
CA PHE A 425 -31.79 17.41 -3.73
C PHE A 425 -30.26 17.53 -3.56
N MET A 426 -29.82 18.40 -2.63
CA MET A 426 -29.20 17.99 -1.36
C MET A 426 -28.76 19.24 -0.59
N GLU A 427 -29.59 19.66 0.36
CA GLU A 427 -29.16 20.46 1.51
C GLU A 427 -28.41 19.55 2.49
N HIS A 428 -27.43 20.13 3.19
CA HIS A 428 -26.58 19.55 4.25
C HIS A 428 -25.23 18.96 3.78
N TRP A 429 -24.19 19.79 3.98
CA TRP A 429 -22.74 19.53 4.02
C TRP A 429 -21.91 19.60 2.71
N ASN A 430 -21.29 20.79 2.57
CA ASN A 430 -19.93 21.07 2.08
C ASN A 430 -19.47 20.54 0.71
N ILE A 431 -19.70 21.40 -0.29
CA ILE A 431 -18.81 21.75 -1.41
C ILE A 431 -18.02 20.59 -2.01
N SER A 432 -18.64 19.95 -2.99
CA SER A 432 -17.96 19.13 -3.99
C SER A 432 -17.38 20.03 -5.08
N ALA A 433 -16.07 19.96 -5.31
CA ALA A 433 -15.42 20.55 -6.48
C ALA A 433 -14.73 19.44 -7.27
N THR A 434 -15.52 18.77 -8.12
CA THR A 434 -15.03 17.80 -9.09
C THR A 434 -14.28 18.55 -10.20
N ILE A 435 -12.95 18.43 -10.25
CA ILE A 435 -12.16 18.85 -11.42
C ILE A 435 -12.01 17.64 -12.34
N THR A 436 -12.92 17.52 -13.30
CA THR A 436 -12.83 16.51 -14.37
C THR A 436 -11.77 16.94 -15.38
N ILE A 437 -10.66 16.21 -15.47
CA ILE A 437 -9.63 16.40 -16.49
C ILE A 437 -9.95 15.48 -17.69
N THR A 438 -10.73 15.99 -18.64
CA THR A 438 -10.98 15.27 -19.90
C THR A 438 -9.84 15.55 -20.88
N ALA A 439 -8.99 14.54 -21.15
CA ALA A 439 -8.00 14.61 -22.22
C ALA A 439 -8.68 14.34 -23.57
N ILE A 440 -8.95 15.37 -24.37
CA ILE A 440 -9.48 15.21 -25.73
C ILE A 440 -8.30 15.14 -26.71
N ALA A 441 -8.15 14.01 -27.39
CA ALA A 441 -7.22 13.83 -28.50
C ALA A 441 -7.64 14.67 -29.72
N PRO A 442 -6.71 15.29 -30.48
CA PRO A 442 -7.07 16.08 -31.65
C PRO A 442 -7.52 15.19 -32.81
N MET A 443 -8.80 15.31 -33.16
CA MET A 443 -9.37 14.77 -34.40
C MET A 443 -8.77 15.53 -35.60
N LYS A 444 -8.16 14.82 -36.55
CA LYS A 444 -7.62 15.41 -37.78
C LYS A 444 -8.76 15.98 -38.62
N SER A 445 -8.73 17.28 -38.91
CA SER A 445 -9.60 17.90 -39.91
C SER A 445 -9.16 17.49 -41.31
N GLY A 446 -9.93 16.64 -41.97
CA GLY A 446 -9.86 16.45 -43.42
C GLY A 446 -10.33 17.73 -44.12
N ARG A 447 -9.52 18.24 -45.05
CA ARG A 447 -9.92 19.28 -46.01
C ARG A 447 -10.83 18.62 -47.05
N SER A 448 -12.05 19.14 -47.23
CA SER A 448 -12.77 19.02 -48.51
C SER A 448 -12.36 20.18 -49.41
N ARG A 449 -12.03 19.86 -50.66
CA ARG A 449 -12.43 20.70 -51.80
C ARG A 449 -13.75 20.15 -52.31
#